data_AF-A0A833DLT2-F1
#
_entry.id   AF-A0A833DLT2-F1
#
_cell.length_a   1.000
_cell.length_b   1.000
_cell.length_c   1.000
_cell.angle_alpha   90.00
_cell.angle_beta   90.00
_cell.angle_gamma   90.00
#
_symmetry.space_group_name_H-M   'P 1'
#
loop_
_entity.id
_entity.type
_entity.pdbx_description
1 polymer ?
#
loop_
_entity_poly.entity_id
_entity_poly.type
_entity_poly.pdbx_seq_one_letter_code
_entity_poly.pdbx_strand_id
1 'polypeptide(L)'
;MPQKDTQPLQMRIGEAKQRDVGKKRARIGPEAMDYLHVAPGDIIEIKGKRTSSAVVWPANEDEKNPDCVNIDGQTRKNVGLTLDDIVEVQKVEV
;
A
#
# COMPACT_ATOMS: atom_id res chain seq x y z
N MET A 1 15.17 -9.41 19.11
CA MET A 1 14.75 -9.40 17.69
C MET A 1 14.38 -7.96 17.39
N PRO A 2 15.14 -7.23 16.55
CA PRO A 2 15.01 -5.78 16.52
C PRO A 2 13.69 -5.42 15.85
N GLN A 3 12.81 -4.75 16.61
CA GLN A 3 11.76 -3.90 16.07
C GLN A 3 12.49 -2.84 15.25
N LYS A 4 12.49 -2.95 13.92
CA LYS A 4 12.89 -1.82 13.09
C LYS A 4 11.72 -0.84 13.12
N ASP A 5 11.94 0.30 13.76
CA ASP A 5 11.09 1.48 13.81
C ASP A 5 10.79 2.00 12.39
N THR A 6 10.02 1.26 11.62
CA THR A 6 9.42 1.77 10.39
C THR A 6 8.07 2.31 10.81
N GLN A 7 7.95 3.64 10.87
CA GLN A 7 6.71 4.27 11.27
C GLN A 7 5.58 3.82 10.32
N PRO A 8 4.49 3.24 10.84
CA PRO A 8 3.38 2.83 9.99
C PRO A 8 2.78 4.09 9.34
N LEU A 9 2.79 4.12 8.01
CA LEU A 9 2.21 5.22 7.24
C LEU A 9 0.72 4.96 7.08
N GLN A 10 -0.11 5.87 7.57
CA GLN A 10 -1.55 5.80 7.36
C GLN A 10 -1.91 6.32 5.98
N MET A 11 -2.54 5.47 5.19
CA MET A 11 -2.95 5.79 3.82
C MET A 11 -4.42 5.42 3.62
N ARG A 12 -5.12 6.17 2.78
CA ARG A 12 -6.48 5.91 2.36
C ARG A 12 -6.51 4.90 1.21
N ILE A 13 -7.44 3.95 1.25
CA ILE A 13 -7.63 2.97 0.19
C ILE A 13 -8.25 3.64 -1.04
N GLY A 14 -7.50 3.65 -2.14
CA GLY A 14 -7.99 4.01 -3.46
C GLY A 14 -8.28 2.79 -4.34
N GLU A 15 -9.00 3.02 -5.43
CA GLU A 15 -9.36 1.98 -6.39
C GLU A 15 -8.22 1.73 -7.39
N ALA A 16 -7.61 0.54 -7.37
CA ALA A 16 -6.70 0.16 -8.44
C ALA A 16 -7.43 -0.15 -9.74
N LYS A 17 -6.77 0.15 -10.87
CA LYS A 17 -7.26 -0.22 -12.20
C LYS A 17 -7.46 -1.73 -12.30
N GLN A 18 -8.56 -2.14 -12.92
CA GLN A 18 -8.96 -3.54 -13.09
C GLN A 18 -7.90 -4.42 -13.79
N ARG A 19 -6.97 -3.81 -14.55
CA ARG A 19 -5.84 -4.48 -15.21
C ARG A 19 -4.74 -4.96 -14.26
N ASP A 20 -4.65 -4.43 -13.05
CA ASP A 20 -3.68 -4.83 -12.03
C ASP A 20 -4.25 -5.87 -11.03
N VAL A 21 -5.52 -6.28 -11.22
CA VAL A 21 -6.20 -7.26 -10.36
C VAL A 21 -5.51 -8.63 -10.43
N GLY A 22 -5.27 -9.23 -9.27
CA GLY A 22 -4.64 -10.55 -9.11
C GLY A 22 -3.11 -10.54 -9.05
N LYS A 23 -2.46 -9.37 -9.22
CA LYS A 23 -1.00 -9.24 -9.13
C LYS A 23 -0.49 -8.76 -7.78
N LYS A 24 -1.38 -8.51 -6.80
CA LYS A 24 -1.06 -8.00 -5.47
C LYS A 24 -0.19 -6.73 -5.52
N ARG A 25 -0.53 -5.79 -6.41
CA ARG A 25 0.23 -4.54 -6.59
C ARG A 25 -0.43 -3.44 -5.80
N ALA A 26 0.35 -2.77 -4.96
CA ALA A 26 -0.04 -1.55 -4.27
C ALA A 26 0.63 -0.37 -4.96
N ARG A 27 -0.18 0.47 -5.59
CA ARG A 27 0.30 1.72 -6.18
C ARG A 27 0.28 2.81 -5.12
N ILE A 28 1.45 3.35 -4.81
CA ILE A 28 1.62 4.45 -3.87
C ILE A 28 2.34 5.62 -4.55
N GLY A 29 2.07 6.83 -4.07
CA GLY A 29 2.74 8.03 -4.55
C GLY A 29 4.23 8.06 -4.20
N PRO A 30 5.01 8.91 -4.89
CA PRO A 30 6.45 9.05 -4.63
C PRO A 30 6.74 9.51 -3.19
N GLU A 31 5.91 10.38 -2.61
CA GLU A 31 6.06 10.82 -1.21
C GLU A 31 5.91 9.66 -0.21
N ALA A 32 4.92 8.79 -0.43
CA ALA A 32 4.71 7.62 0.43
C ALA A 32 5.86 6.60 0.29
N MET A 33 6.43 6.44 -0.92
CA MET A 33 7.62 5.61 -1.11
C MET A 33 8.83 6.16 -0.37
N ASP A 34 9.05 7.48 -0.47
CA ASP A 34 10.14 8.16 0.21
C ASP A 34 9.97 8.05 1.73
N TYR A 35 8.76 8.27 2.25
CA TYR A 35 8.46 8.11 3.67
C TYR A 35 8.68 6.68 4.18
N LEU A 36 8.22 5.67 3.44
CA LEU A 36 8.37 4.25 3.80
C LEU A 36 9.77 3.69 3.48
N HIS A 37 10.61 4.47 2.78
CA HIS A 37 11.93 4.06 2.29
C HIS A 37 11.87 2.76 1.47
N VAL A 38 10.89 2.66 0.57
CA VAL A 38 10.64 1.48 -0.29
C VAL A 38 10.93 1.77 -1.75
N ALA A 39 11.39 0.75 -2.47
CA ALA A 39 11.59 0.81 -3.92
C ALA A 39 10.47 0.08 -4.70
N PRO A 40 10.24 0.42 -5.97
CA PRO A 40 9.40 -0.39 -6.85
C PRO A 40 9.88 -1.84 -6.91
N GLY A 41 9.00 -2.78 -6.54
CA GLY A 41 9.34 -4.20 -6.43
C GLY A 41 9.57 -4.70 -5.00
N ASP A 42 9.74 -3.80 -4.02
CA ASP A 42 9.71 -4.17 -2.60
C ASP A 42 8.31 -4.63 -2.18
N ILE A 43 8.26 -5.35 -1.06
CA ILE A 43 7.00 -5.82 -0.46
C ILE A 43 6.67 -4.95 0.75
N ILE A 44 5.44 -4.46 0.79
CA ILE A 44 4.85 -3.76 1.92
C ILE A 44 3.76 -4.61 2.55
N GLU A 45 3.59 -4.43 3.86
CA GLU A 45 2.48 -4.97 4.62
C GLU A 45 1.44 -3.89 4.87
N ILE A 46 0.19 -4.23 4.62
CA ILE A 46 -0.99 -3.39 4.75
C ILE A 46 -1.83 -3.96 5.89
N LYS A 47 -1.93 -3.22 6.99
CA LYS A 47 -2.73 -3.53 8.17
C LYS A 47 -4.03 -2.73 8.12
N GLY A 48 -5.14 -3.46 8.00
CA GLY A 48 -6.48 -2.93 8.20
C GLY A 48 -7.23 -3.75 9.24
N LYS A 49 -8.43 -4.23 8.92
CA LYS A 49 -9.09 -5.27 9.74
C LYS A 49 -8.33 -6.58 9.74
N ARG A 50 -7.63 -6.86 8.64
CA ARG A 50 -6.74 -7.99 8.45
C ARG A 50 -5.44 -7.50 7.82
N THR A 51 -4.37 -8.21 8.13
CA THR A 51 -3.05 -7.94 7.56
C THR A 51 -2.96 -8.59 6.18
N SER A 52 -2.46 -7.85 5.20
CA SER A 52 -2.18 -8.36 3.85
C SER A 52 -0.87 -7.80 3.33
N SER A 53 -0.31 -8.40 2.29
CA SER A 53 0.99 -8.00 1.73
C SER A 53 0.83 -7.71 0.25
N ALA A 54 1.51 -6.66 -0.23
CA ALA A 54 1.46 -6.23 -1.62
C ALA A 54 2.83 -5.74 -2.08
N VAL A 55 3.07 -5.84 -3.39
CA VAL A 55 4.28 -5.35 -4.04
C VAL A 55 4.12 -3.87 -4.37
N VAL A 56 5.10 -3.07 -3.97
CA VAL A 56 5.16 -1.64 -4.21
C VAL A 56 5.31 -1.36 -5.69
N TRP A 57 4.45 -0.48 -6.21
CA TRP A 57 4.50 0.01 -7.57
C TRP A 57 4.29 1.53 -7.60
N PRO A 58 4.96 2.27 -8.49
CA PRO A 58 4.75 3.71 -8.59
C PRO A 58 3.34 4.02 -9.11
N ALA A 59 2.66 4.92 -8.39
CA ALA A 59 1.52 5.66 -8.93
C ALA A 59 2.03 6.75 -9.88
N ASN A 60 1.18 7.18 -10.81
CA ASN A 60 1.56 8.27 -11.72
C ASN A 60 1.54 9.60 -10.96
N GLU A 61 2.51 10.49 -11.23
CA GLU A 61 2.71 11.78 -10.56
C GLU A 61 1.50 12.72 -10.60
N ASP A 62 0.53 12.48 -11.48
CA ASP A 62 -0.72 13.26 -11.59
C ASP A 62 -1.79 12.94 -10.53
N GLU A 63 -1.64 11.85 -9.76
CA GLU A 63 -2.56 11.54 -8.65
C GLU A 63 -2.21 12.40 -7.41
N LYS A 64 -2.88 13.56 -7.32
CA LYS A 64 -2.82 14.59 -6.25
C LYS A 64 -3.09 14.13 -4.80
N ASN A 65 -3.14 12.82 -4.54
CA ASN A 65 -3.42 12.28 -3.21
C ASN A 65 -2.19 11.53 -2.68
N PRO A 66 -1.24 12.24 -2.04
CA PRO A 66 -0.04 11.62 -1.49
C PRO A 66 -0.35 10.53 -0.45
N ASP A 67 -1.51 10.64 0.20
CA ASP A 67 -1.96 9.73 1.25
C ASP A 67 -2.84 8.58 0.72
N CYS A 68 -2.90 8.31 -0.59
CA CYS A 68 -3.75 7.22 -1.13
C CYS A 68 -2.92 6.01 -1.60
N VAL A 69 -3.37 4.82 -1.21
CA VAL A 69 -2.85 3.53 -1.67
C VAL A 69 -3.86 2.83 -2.57
N ASN A 70 -3.54 2.74 -3.85
CA ASN A 70 -4.38 2.12 -4.85
C ASN A 70 -4.13 0.61 -4.85
N ILE A 71 -5.08 -0.16 -4.31
CA ILE A 71 -5.02 -1.63 -4.22
C ILE A 71 -6.11 -2.29 -5.03
N ASP A 72 -5.83 -3.51 -5.49
CA ASP A 72 -6.81 -4.31 -6.21
C ASP A 72 -7.95 -4.80 -5.31
N GLY A 73 -9.09 -5.12 -5.93
CA GLY A 73 -10.27 -5.57 -5.20
C GLY A 73 -10.06 -6.85 -4.38
N GLN A 74 -9.10 -7.70 -4.74
CA GLN A 74 -8.79 -8.92 -3.99
C GLN A 74 -7.98 -8.60 -2.74
N THR A 75 -6.95 -7.77 -2.85
CA THR A 75 -6.20 -7.25 -1.69
C THR A 75 -7.13 -6.50 -0.74
N ARG A 76 -8.02 -5.64 -1.26
CA ARG A 76 -9.05 -4.97 -0.45
C ARG A 76 -9.94 -5.95 0.31
N LYS A 77 -10.44 -7.00 -0.37
CA LYS A 77 -11.25 -8.06 0.26
C LYS A 77 -10.47 -8.84 1.32
N ASN A 78 -9.16 -9.04 1.12
CA ASN A 78 -8.29 -9.70 2.09
C ASN A 78 -8.07 -8.85 3.34
N VAL A 79 -7.81 -7.55 3.16
CA VAL A 79 -7.66 -6.56 4.25
C VAL A 79 -8.99 -6.34 4.99
N GLY A 80 -10.12 -6.56 4.32
CA GLY A 80 -11.46 -6.47 4.92
C GLY A 80 -11.98 -5.04 5.08
N LEU A 81 -11.42 -4.10 4.32
CA LEU A 81 -11.79 -2.68 4.32
C LEU A 81 -12.44 -2.28 2.98
N THR A 82 -13.01 -1.09 2.94
CA THR A 82 -13.69 -0.50 1.78
C THR A 82 -12.86 0.60 1.14
N LEU A 83 -13.31 1.13 0.00
CA LEU A 83 -12.70 2.33 -0.58
C LEU A 83 -12.88 3.51 0.40
N ASP A 84 -11.95 4.45 0.39
CA ASP A 84 -11.88 5.59 1.32
C ASP A 84 -11.59 5.27 2.80
N ASP A 85 -11.48 3.99 3.19
CA ASP A 85 -11.00 3.61 4.52
C ASP A 85 -9.50 3.87 4.68
N ILE A 86 -9.04 4.02 5.93
CA ILE A 86 -7.62 4.20 6.27
C ILE A 86 -6.99 2.83 6.60
N VAL A 87 -5.81 2.60 6.06
CA VAL A 87 -4.93 1.46 6.35
C VAL A 87 -3.58 1.93 6.86
N GLU A 88 -2.93 1.08 7.64
CA GLU A 88 -1.54 1.26 8.02
C GLU A 88 -0.64 0.47 7.09
N VAL A 89 0.31 1.15 6.46
CA VAL A 89 1.28 0.55 5.56
C VAL A 89 2.64 0.55 6.25
N GLN A 90 3.35 -0.58 6.19
CA GLN A 90 4.72 -0.69 6.68
C GLN A 90 5.58 -1.47 5.70
N LYS A 91 6.86 -1.09 5.62
CA LYS A 91 7.85 -1.87 4.89
C LYS A 91 8.08 -3.20 5.61
N VAL A 92 8.06 -4.30 4.85
CA VAL A 92 8.55 -5.59 5.34
C VAL A 92 9.92 -5.84 4.74
N GLU A 93 10.89 -6.12 5.60
CA GLU A 93 12.20 -6.59 5.20
C GLU A 93 12.20 -8.12 5.29
N VAL A 94 12.51 -8.78 4.18
CA VAL A 94 12.65 -10.24 4.09
C VAL A 94 14.13 -10.58 3.94
#